data_AF-A0A814D8S1-F1
#
_entry.id   AF-A0A814D8S1-F1
#
_cell.length_a   1.000
_cell.length_b   1.000
_cell.length_c   1.000
_cell.angle_alpha   90.00
_cell.angle_beta   90.00
_cell.angle_gamma   90.00
#
_symmetry.space_group_name_H-M   'P 1'
#
loop_
_entity.id
_entity.type
_entity.pdbx_description
1 polymer ?
#
loop_
_entity_poly.entity_id
_entity_poly.type
_entity_poly.pdbx_seq_one_letter_code
_entity_poly.pdbx_strand_id
1 'polypeptide(L)'
;MTKTTIISASNNDHDELIHTKTLFRRYSKGPIMFNGCSPSGDVIIIENISSKKQYDLAGWHIERQTDTHPMLRYIIKNQFIVPPLTTIELWSSIATPIPISPETQEQQQQSFVSVKTKILTWNNARQWSVTRLFDHTGRERAIFSHRTLPSSDKVKKQ
;
A
#
# COMPACT_ATOMS: atom_id res chain seq x y z
N MET A 1 -2.41 18.30 -0.92
CA MET A 1 -2.16 18.09 -2.36
C MET A 1 -2.47 16.65 -2.70
N THR A 2 -3.43 16.39 -3.58
CA THR A 2 -3.82 15.04 -4.02
C THR A 2 -3.02 14.68 -5.28
N LYS A 3 -2.14 13.68 -5.23
CA LYS A 3 -1.38 13.23 -6.41
C LYS A 3 -2.04 11.96 -6.96
N THR A 4 -2.69 12.08 -8.10
CA THR A 4 -3.30 10.96 -8.85
C THR A 4 -2.27 10.48 -9.87
N THR A 5 -1.77 9.26 -9.74
CA THR A 5 -0.91 8.63 -10.75
C THR A 5 -1.76 7.61 -11.52
N ILE A 6 -1.82 7.77 -12.85
CA ILE A 6 -2.51 6.84 -13.77
C ILE A 6 -1.42 6.00 -14.42
N ILE A 7 -1.49 4.68 -14.31
CA ILE A 7 -0.58 3.74 -14.98
C ILE A 7 -1.45 2.87 -15.89
N SER A 8 -1.11 2.82 -17.18
CA SER A 8 -1.72 1.96 -18.20
C SER A 8 -0.65 1.01 -18.72
N ALA A 9 -0.88 -0.30 -18.64
CA ALA A 9 0.00 -1.31 -19.21
C ALA A 9 -0.53 -1.73 -20.60
N SER A 10 0.33 -1.73 -21.62
CA SER A 10 0.03 -2.23 -22.96
C SER A 10 0.84 -3.50 -23.23
N ASN A 11 0.18 -4.63 -23.42
CA ASN A 11 0.78 -5.82 -24.02
C ASN A 11 0.01 -6.13 -25.31
N ASN A 12 0.75 -6.25 -26.41
CA ASN A 12 0.24 -6.73 -27.70
C ASN A 12 0.12 -8.25 -27.63
N ASP A 13 -1.09 -8.79 -27.77
CA ASP A 13 -1.41 -9.99 -28.55
C ASP A 13 -2.94 -10.21 -28.55
N HIS A 14 -3.42 -10.86 -29.60
CA HIS A 14 -4.82 -10.94 -30.07
C HIS A 14 -5.77 -11.73 -29.14
N ASP A 15 -6.01 -11.25 -27.93
CA ASP A 15 -7.18 -11.55 -27.11
C ASP A 15 -7.93 -10.24 -26.84
N GLU A 16 -9.25 -10.29 -26.71
CA GLU A 16 -10.11 -9.13 -26.44
C GLU A 16 -9.61 -8.38 -25.19
N LEU A 17 -8.76 -7.38 -25.40
CA LEU A 17 -7.93 -6.77 -24.36
C LEU A 17 -8.81 -5.83 -23.54
N ILE A 18 -9.53 -6.40 -22.55
CA ILE A 18 -10.28 -5.67 -21.55
C ILE A 18 -9.30 -4.66 -20.93
N HIS A 19 -9.42 -3.40 -21.34
CA HIS A 19 -8.62 -2.31 -20.80
C HIS A 19 -9.11 -2.02 -19.38
N THR A 20 -8.59 -2.78 -18.41
CA THR A 20 -8.85 -2.55 -17.00
C THR A 20 -8.05 -1.34 -16.54
N LYS A 21 -8.75 -0.26 -16.17
CA LYS A 21 -8.10 0.94 -15.62
C LYS A 21 -8.01 0.81 -14.11
N THR A 22 -6.79 0.88 -13.58
CA THR A 22 -6.56 0.87 -12.13
C THR A 22 -6.33 2.27 -11.60
N LEU A 23 -7.04 2.62 -10.53
CA LEU A 23 -6.94 3.89 -9.82
C LEU A 23 -6.34 3.69 -8.44
N PHE A 24 -5.31 4.46 -8.14
CA PHE A 24 -4.73 4.57 -6.81
C PHE A 24 -4.99 5.96 -6.24
N ARG A 25 -5.38 6.02 -4.98
CA ARG A 25 -5.44 7.27 -4.22
C ARG A 25 -4.75 7.07 -2.88
N ARG A 26 -3.98 8.06 -2.47
CA ARG A 26 -3.34 8.07 -1.15
C ARG A 26 -3.51 9.43 -0.51
N TYR A 27 -3.62 9.41 0.82
CA TYR A 27 -3.76 10.59 1.65
C TYR A 27 -3.04 10.36 2.97
N SER A 28 -2.43 11.39 3.53
CA SER A 28 -1.79 11.34 4.84
C SER A 28 -1.96 12.65 5.63
N LYS A 29 -2.02 12.52 6.95
CA LYS A 29 -2.04 13.59 7.96
C LYS A 29 -0.75 13.50 8.76
N GLY A 30 0.33 13.99 8.15
CA GLY A 30 1.67 13.98 8.72
C GLY A 30 2.67 13.20 7.86
N PRO A 31 3.88 12.96 8.37
CA PRO A 31 4.98 12.40 7.58
C PRO A 31 4.97 10.87 7.50
N ILE A 32 4.10 10.19 8.25
CA ILE A 32 3.89 8.74 8.10
C ILE A 32 2.79 8.53 7.07
N MET A 33 3.12 7.86 5.96
CA MET A 33 2.21 7.67 4.83
C MET A 33 2.35 6.29 4.22
N PHE A 34 1.34 5.88 3.45
CA PHE A 34 1.45 4.69 2.61
C PHE A 34 2.17 5.04 1.30
N ASN A 35 3.25 4.32 1.01
CA ASN A 35 3.90 4.40 -0.30
C ASN A 35 3.23 3.43 -1.30
N GLY A 36 2.78 2.28 -0.82
CA GLY A 36 2.07 1.28 -1.62
C GLY A 36 1.35 0.23 -0.80
N CYS A 37 0.32 -0.38 -1.38
CA CYS A 37 -0.36 -1.55 -0.83
C CYS A 37 -0.63 -2.52 -1.98
N SER A 38 -0.09 -3.73 -1.88
CA SER A 38 -0.27 -4.76 -2.92
C SER A 38 -1.74 -5.23 -3.00
N PRO A 39 -2.36 -5.30 -4.18
CA PRO A 39 -3.69 -5.87 -4.35
C PRO A 39 -3.77 -7.36 -3.96
N SER A 40 -2.69 -8.12 -4.17
CA SER A 40 -2.57 -9.53 -3.76
C SER A 40 -2.60 -9.75 -2.24
N GLY A 41 -2.27 -8.72 -1.46
CA GLY A 41 -2.20 -8.83 0.00
C GLY A 41 -0.85 -9.33 0.53
N ASP A 42 0.20 -9.27 -0.27
CA ASP A 42 1.54 -9.74 0.11
C ASP A 42 2.27 -8.73 1.00
N VAL A 43 2.16 -7.44 0.68
CA VAL A 43 2.90 -6.36 1.33
C VAL A 43 2.09 -5.07 1.46
N ILE A 44 2.30 -4.37 2.58
CA ILE A 44 1.93 -2.97 2.82
C ILE A 44 3.21 -2.17 3.03
N ILE A 45 3.36 -1.05 2.33
CA ILE A 45 4.57 -0.21 2.37
C ILE A 45 4.23 1.12 3.05
N ILE A 46 4.91 1.38 4.16
CA ILE A 46 4.78 2.61 4.96
C ILE A 46 6.09 3.38 4.85
N GLU A 47 5.99 4.69 4.72
CA GLU A 47 7.14 5.58 4.57
C GLU A 47 7.09 6.69 5.63
N ASN A 48 8.24 6.98 6.23
CA ASN A 48 8.46 8.22 6.97
C ASN A 48 9.17 9.24 6.08
N ILE A 49 8.41 10.19 5.55
CA ILE A 49 8.95 11.28 4.71
C ILE A 49 9.57 12.43 5.52
N SER A 50 9.62 12.34 6.85
CA SER A 50 10.30 13.36 7.65
C SER A 50 11.80 13.23 7.43
N SER A 51 12.48 14.35 7.16
CA SER A 51 13.94 14.41 7.10
C SER A 51 14.63 14.54 8.46
N LYS A 52 13.85 14.74 9.54
CA LYS A 52 14.41 15.07 10.87
C LYS A 52 13.86 14.22 12.00
N LYS A 53 12.60 13.79 11.92
CA LYS A 53 11.91 13.17 13.03
C LYS A 53 11.69 11.68 12.79
N GLN A 54 12.11 10.87 13.76
CA GLN A 54 11.72 9.48 13.87
C GLN A 54 10.33 9.35 14.50
N TYR A 55 9.62 8.26 14.18
CA TYR A 55 8.29 7.97 14.70
C TYR A 55 8.25 6.59 15.32
N ASP A 56 7.76 6.51 16.56
CA ASP A 56 7.39 5.22 17.15
C ASP A 56 5.95 4.86 16.74
N LEU A 57 5.81 3.72 16.08
CA LEU A 57 4.52 3.19 15.63
C LEU A 57 3.93 2.18 16.64
N ALA A 58 4.53 2.02 17.81
CA ALA A 58 3.96 1.19 18.88
C ALA A 58 2.50 1.57 19.16
N GLY A 59 1.61 0.57 19.14
CA GLY A 59 0.18 0.75 19.38
C GLY A 59 -0.60 1.35 18.22
N TRP A 60 0.05 1.74 17.13
CA TRP A 60 -0.63 2.09 15.88
C TRP A 60 -1.26 0.83 15.28
N HIS A 61 -2.27 1.02 14.45
CA HIS A 61 -2.92 -0.10 13.78
C HIS A 61 -3.29 0.20 12.33
N ILE A 62 -3.31 -0.86 11.54
CA ILE A 62 -3.67 -0.84 10.13
C ILE A 62 -5.00 -1.56 9.99
N GLU A 63 -5.94 -0.94 9.29
CA GLU A 63 -7.18 -1.59 8.87
C GLU A 63 -7.17 -1.73 7.36
N ARG A 64 -7.44 -2.94 6.88
CA ARG A 64 -7.57 -3.21 5.45
C ARG A 64 -8.91 -3.83 5.16
N GLN A 65 -9.65 -3.18 4.28
CA GLN A 65 -10.92 -3.64 3.76
C GLN A 65 -10.76 -3.95 2.28
N THR A 66 -11.29 -5.08 1.83
CA THR A 66 -11.29 -5.47 0.42
C THR A 66 -12.70 -5.85 -0.01
N ASP A 67 -12.86 -6.07 -1.31
CA ASP A 67 -14.11 -6.54 -1.92
C ASP A 67 -14.40 -8.03 -1.67
N THR A 68 -13.38 -8.80 -1.29
CA THR A 68 -13.46 -10.26 -1.19
C THR A 68 -13.46 -10.78 0.25
N HIS A 69 -12.97 -10.00 1.21
CA HIS A 69 -12.77 -10.44 2.58
C HIS A 69 -13.28 -9.40 3.61
N PRO A 70 -13.69 -9.85 4.81
CA PRO A 70 -13.97 -8.96 5.92
C PRO A 70 -12.78 -8.04 6.26
N MET A 71 -13.06 -6.96 6.99
CA MET A 71 -12.03 -6.03 7.44
C MET A 71 -11.00 -6.74 8.31
N LEU A 72 -9.73 -6.64 7.91
CA LEU A 72 -8.57 -7.11 8.67
C LEU A 72 -8.02 -5.94 9.48
N ARG A 73 -7.77 -6.15 10.78
CA ARG A 73 -7.08 -5.18 11.64
C ARG A 73 -5.76 -5.77 12.16
N TYR A 74 -4.67 -5.02 11.98
CA TYR A 74 -3.35 -5.37 12.49
C TYR A 74 -2.84 -4.29 13.44
N ILE A 75 -2.41 -4.68 14.64
CA ILE A 75 -1.79 -3.77 15.60
C ILE A 75 -0.28 -3.94 15.55
N ILE A 76 0.45 -2.84 15.38
CA ILE A 76 1.91 -2.81 15.48
C ILE A 76 2.25 -2.94 16.97
N LYS A 77 2.72 -4.12 17.35
CA LYS A 77 3.11 -4.44 18.74
C LYS A 77 4.56 -4.04 18.98
N ASN A 78 4.87 -3.81 20.25
CA ASN A 78 6.19 -3.45 20.76
C ASN A 78 6.67 -2.10 20.22
N GLN A 79 7.83 -1.65 20.71
CA GLN A 79 8.50 -0.48 20.18
C GLN A 79 8.89 -0.72 18.72
N PHE A 80 8.44 0.17 17.83
CA PHE A 80 8.72 0.08 16.40
C PHE A 80 9.06 1.47 15.87
N ILE A 81 10.35 1.82 15.96
CA ILE A 81 10.85 3.14 15.60
C ILE A 81 11.18 3.17 14.11
N VAL A 82 10.61 4.15 13.41
CA VAL A 82 10.88 4.45 12.01
C VAL A 82 11.77 5.68 11.93
N PRO A 83 13.05 5.54 11.52
CA PRO A 83 13.93 6.68 11.33
C PRO A 83 13.43 7.65 10.25
N PRO A 84 13.99 8.87 10.18
CA PRO A 84 13.78 9.78 9.06
C PRO A 84 14.06 9.12 7.71
N LEU A 85 13.32 9.51 6.67
CA LEU A 85 13.52 9.05 5.28
C LEU A 85 13.63 7.53 5.14
N THR A 86 12.80 6.80 5.91
CA THR A 86 12.82 5.34 5.93
C THR A 86 11.51 4.77 5.39
N THR A 87 11.63 3.81 4.48
CA THR A 87 10.55 2.99 3.96
C THR A 87 10.54 1.64 4.67
N ILE A 88 9.35 1.20 5.09
CA ILE A 88 9.12 -0.08 5.74
C ILE A 88 8.17 -0.91 4.89
N GLU A 89 8.53 -2.16 4.69
CA GLU A 89 7.68 -3.14 4.02
C GLU A 89 7.16 -4.13 5.05
N LEU A 90 5.85 -4.14 5.27
CA LEU A 90 5.18 -5.09 6.13
C LEU A 90 4.67 -6.26 5.28
N TRP A 91 5.47 -7.32 5.21
CA TRP A 91 5.15 -8.52 4.45
C TRP A 91 4.23 -9.45 5.24
N SER A 92 3.31 -10.11 4.55
CA SER A 92 2.54 -11.21 5.10
C SER A 92 3.44 -12.41 5.40
N SER A 93 2.97 -13.35 6.22
CA SER A 93 3.76 -14.49 6.63
C SER A 93 3.98 -15.50 5.50
N ILE A 94 3.11 -15.53 4.49
CA ILE A 94 3.23 -16.45 3.35
C ILE A 94 3.99 -15.83 2.17
N ALA A 95 4.13 -14.50 2.14
CA ALA A 95 4.86 -13.83 1.10
C ALA A 95 6.38 -13.87 1.37
N THR A 96 7.14 -13.79 0.28
CA THR A 96 8.60 -13.72 0.30
C THR A 96 9.02 -12.29 -0.04
N PRO A 97 9.72 -11.58 0.87
CA PRO A 97 10.28 -10.28 0.57
C PRO A 97 11.14 -10.32 -0.68
N ILE A 98 10.93 -9.38 -1.58
CA ILE A 98 11.74 -9.23 -2.78
C ILE A 98 12.97 -8.40 -2.41
N PRO A 99 14.20 -8.91 -2.59
CA PRO A 99 15.40 -8.14 -2.32
C PRO A 99 15.42 -6.87 -3.17
N ILE A 100 15.61 -5.72 -2.51
CA ILE A 100 15.79 -4.43 -3.19
C ILE A 100 17.25 -4.34 -3.61
N SER A 101 17.51 -3.99 -4.87
CA SER A 101 18.88 -3.80 -5.34
C SER A 101 19.54 -2.62 -4.60
N PRO A 102 20.83 -2.71 -4.24
CA PRO A 102 21.54 -1.62 -3.57
C PRO A 102 21.47 -0.30 -4.36
N GLU A 103 21.54 -0.38 -5.69
CA GLU A 103 21.42 0.75 -6.61
C GLU A 103 20.10 1.52 -6.44
N THR A 104 18.99 0.81 -6.19
CA THR A 104 17.68 1.45 -5.95
C THR A 104 17.66 2.20 -4.61
N GLN A 105 18.35 1.69 -3.59
CA GLN A 105 18.41 2.30 -2.26
C GLN A 105 19.19 3.61 -2.30
N GLU A 106 20.34 3.63 -2.98
CA GLU A 106 21.20 4.79 -3.12
C GLU A 106 20.53 5.92 -3.92
N GLN A 107 19.86 5.59 -5.03
CA GLN A 107 19.16 6.57 -5.86
C GLN A 107 18.04 7.30 -5.12
N GLN A 108 17.36 6.62 -4.18
CA GLN A 108 16.24 7.20 -3.44
C GLN A 108 16.68 7.94 -2.17
N GLN A 109 17.94 7.81 -1.74
CA GLN A 109 18.43 8.33 -0.45
C GLN A 109 17.53 7.94 0.74
N GLN A 110 16.93 6.74 0.66
CA GLN A 110 16.02 6.22 1.67
C GLN A 110 16.53 4.89 2.21
N SER A 111 16.41 4.72 3.53
CA SER A 111 16.63 3.42 4.15
C SER A 111 15.41 2.52 3.96
N PHE A 112 15.63 1.22 3.76
CA PHE A 112 14.57 0.22 3.61
C PHE A 112 14.63 -0.82 4.73
N VAL A 113 13.47 -1.12 5.31
CA VAL A 113 13.33 -2.14 6.36
C VAL A 113 12.18 -3.08 5.99
N SER A 114 12.49 -4.33 5.66
CA SER A 114 11.48 -5.34 5.39
C SER A 114 11.19 -6.16 6.66
N VAL A 115 9.92 -6.24 7.04
CA VAL A 115 9.44 -6.90 8.24
C VAL A 115 8.41 -7.96 7.86
N LYS A 116 8.64 -9.20 8.28
CA LYS A 116 7.68 -10.29 8.11
C LYS A 116 6.72 -10.33 9.29
N THR A 117 5.42 -10.14 9.02
CA THR A 117 4.38 -10.15 10.05
C THR A 117 3.90 -11.57 10.34
N LYS A 118 3.12 -11.72 11.42
CA LYS A 118 2.42 -12.98 11.74
C LYS A 118 1.08 -13.13 11.01
N ILE A 119 0.67 -12.14 10.22
CA ILE A 119 -0.57 -12.19 9.45
C ILE A 119 -0.35 -13.06 8.22
N LEU A 120 -1.25 -14.02 7.99
CA LEU A 120 -1.18 -14.93 6.84
C LEU A 120 -1.15 -14.17 5.51
N THR A 121 -2.07 -13.22 5.33
CA THR A 121 -2.21 -12.36 4.15
C THR A 121 -2.88 -11.06 4.57
N TRP A 122 -2.57 -9.95 3.89
CA TRP A 122 -3.25 -8.67 4.07
C TRP A 122 -4.65 -8.62 3.43
N ASN A 123 -5.24 -9.77 3.09
CA ASN A 123 -6.42 -9.92 2.23
C ASN A 123 -6.16 -9.46 0.79
N ASN A 124 -6.34 -10.36 -0.16
CA ASN A 124 -6.32 -10.01 -1.57
C ASN A 124 -7.56 -9.17 -1.95
N ALA A 125 -7.44 -8.37 -2.99
CA ALA A 125 -8.50 -7.56 -3.55
C ALA A 125 -8.63 -7.87 -5.05
N ARG A 126 -9.86 -8.09 -5.53
CA ARG A 126 -10.11 -8.29 -6.98
C ARG A 126 -10.40 -6.98 -7.66
N GLN A 127 -11.28 -6.16 -7.07
CA GLN A 127 -11.73 -4.89 -7.65
C GLN A 127 -11.32 -3.69 -6.83
N TRP A 128 -11.35 -3.77 -5.49
CA TRP A 128 -11.01 -2.61 -4.67
C TRP A 128 -10.47 -2.99 -3.31
N SER A 129 -9.64 -2.12 -2.77
CA SER A 129 -9.21 -2.15 -1.38
C SER A 129 -9.07 -0.76 -0.81
N VAL A 130 -9.25 -0.65 0.50
CA VAL A 130 -8.95 0.54 1.29
C VAL A 130 -8.14 0.11 2.49
N THR A 131 -6.94 0.65 2.59
CA THR A 131 -6.03 0.49 3.73
C THR A 131 -5.98 1.81 4.48
N ARG A 132 -6.20 1.76 5.79
CA ARG A 132 -6.15 2.92 6.70
C ARG A 132 -5.11 2.67 7.77
N LEU A 133 -4.41 3.73 8.16
CA LEU A 133 -3.45 3.74 9.26
C LEU A 133 -4.00 4.64 10.36
N PHE A 134 -4.01 4.13 11.58
CA PHE A 134 -4.43 4.85 12.77
C PHE A 134 -3.29 4.90 13.78
N ASP A 135 -3.14 6.03 14.44
CA ASP A 135 -2.20 6.13 15.55
C ASP A 135 -2.72 5.45 16.82
N HIS A 136 -1.85 5.35 17.83
CA HIS A 136 -2.16 4.81 19.16
C HIS A 136 -3.37 5.47 19.86
N THR A 137 -3.80 6.67 19.45
CA THR A 137 -4.99 7.34 20.00
C THR A 137 -6.27 7.03 19.21
N GLY A 138 -6.17 6.23 18.15
CA GLY A 138 -7.27 5.91 17.24
C GLY A 138 -7.53 6.98 16.18
N ARG A 139 -6.63 7.96 15.99
CA ARG A 139 -6.77 8.97 14.94
C ARG A 139 -6.24 8.44 13.62
N GLU A 140 -7.03 8.57 12.56
CA GLU A 140 -6.60 8.20 11.22
C GLU A 140 -5.47 9.13 10.73
N ARG A 141 -4.34 8.53 10.33
CA ARG A 141 -3.12 9.20 9.87
C ARG A 141 -2.87 9.05 8.39
N ALA A 142 -3.27 7.93 7.77
CA ALA A 142 -3.09 7.75 6.34
C ALA A 142 -4.16 6.83 5.76
N ILE A 143 -4.44 7.00 4.48
CA ILE A 143 -5.31 6.14 3.69
C ILE A 143 -4.62 5.83 2.37
N PHE A 144 -4.72 4.58 1.93
CA PHE A 144 -4.42 4.16 0.58
C PHE A 144 -5.62 3.38 0.03
N SER A 145 -6.11 3.76 -1.14
CA SER A 145 -7.20 3.05 -1.80
C SER A 145 -6.80 2.65 -3.21
N HIS A 146 -7.16 1.43 -3.58
CA HIS A 146 -7.02 0.86 -4.89
C HIS A 146 -8.42 0.55 -5.44
N ARG A 147 -8.66 0.85 -6.72
CA ARG A 147 -9.87 0.44 -7.44
C ARG A 147 -9.59 0.15 -8.90
N THR A 148 -9.93 -1.04 -9.35
CA THR A 148 -9.99 -1.43 -10.76
C THR A 148 -11.37 -1.08 -11.31
N LEU A 149 -11.39 -0.38 -12.44
CA LEU A 149 -12.61 -0.05 -13.16
C LEU A 149 -12.80 -1.06 -14.30
N PRO A 150 -14.03 -1.59 -14.49
CA PRO A 150 -14.35 -2.36 -15.68
C PRO A 150 -14.19 -1.48 -16.93
N SER A 151 -13.80 -2.09 -18.06
CA SER A 151 -13.77 -1.35 -19.32
C SER A 151 -15.17 -0.87 -19.64
N SER A 152 -15.33 0.43 -19.88
CA SER A 152 -16.57 0.97 -20.41
C SER A 152 -16.66 0.56 -21.88
N ASP A 153 -17.34 -0.54 -22.17
CA ASP A 153 -17.83 -0.76 -23.54
C ASP A 153 -18.78 0.37 -23.87
N LYS A 154 -18.41 1.16 -24.87
CA LYS A 154 -19.33 2.14 -25.44
C LYS A 154 -20.49 1.35 -26.05
N VAL A 155 -21.59 1.27 -25.31
CA VAL A 155 -22.90 0.89 -25.84
C VAL A 155 -23.19 1.83 -27.01
N LYS A 156 -22.98 1.35 -28.25
CA LYS A 156 -23.50 2.02 -29.44
C LYS A 156 -25.02 1.97 -29.31
N LYS A 157 -25.64 3.11 -29.00
CA LYS A 157 -27.08 3.29 -29.18
C LYS A 157 -27.37 3.06 -30.67
N GLN A 158 -28.21 2.06 -30.95
CA GLN A 158 -28.92 1.92 -32.22
C GLN A 158 -29.97 3.02 -32.34
#